data_AF-A0A7X7TCX9-F1
#
_entry.id   AF-A0A7X7TCX9-F1
#
_cell.length_a   1.000
_cell.length_b   1.000
_cell.length_c   1.000
_cell.angle_alpha   90.00
_cell.angle_beta   90.00
_cell.angle_gamma   90.00
#
_symmetry.space_group_name_H-M   'P 1'
#
loop_
_entity.id
_entity.type
_entity.pdbx_description
1 polymer ?
#
loop_
_entity_poly.entity_id
_entity_poly.type
_entity_poly.pdbx_seq_one_letter_code
_entity_poly.pdbx_strand_id
1 'polypeptide(L)' 'HFAECFTGITGPGERVYSFVVQGQKPEKDFDIFKEAGGMYKAIQREYKGVEVTNGKLRIEFTPNIENPAINGIEIFAE' A
#
# COMPACT_ATOMS: atom_id res chain seq x y z
N HIS A 1 -1.69 -0.87 -6.33
CA HIS A 1 -3.16 -1.05 -6.41
C HIS A 1 -3.69 -1.58 -5.10
N PHE A 2 -4.71 -0.94 -4.54
CA PHE A 2 -5.29 -1.29 -3.24
C PHE A 2 -6.83 -1.30 -3.30
N ALA A 3 -7.43 -2.21 -2.56
CA ALA A 3 -8.84 -2.29 -2.23
C ALA A 3 -8.96 -3.16 -0.97
N GLU A 4 -9.79 -2.75 0.00
CA GLU A 4 -10.08 -3.61 1.14
C GLU A 4 -11.08 -4.68 0.69
N CYS A 5 -10.60 -5.92 0.64
CA CYS A 5 -11.36 -7.08 0.15
C CYS A 5 -11.52 -8.17 1.22
N PHE A 6 -10.89 -8.02 2.38
CA PHE A 6 -11.05 -8.97 3.47
C PHE A 6 -12.33 -8.66 4.24
N THR A 7 -13.22 -9.64 4.35
CA THR A 7 -14.53 -9.49 4.99
C THR A 7 -14.45 -9.23 6.50
N GLY A 8 -13.28 -9.43 7.12
CA GLY A 8 -13.05 -9.10 8.52
C GLY A 8 -12.76 -7.61 8.78
N ILE A 9 -12.54 -6.79 7.75
CA ILE A 9 -12.42 -5.34 7.85
C ILE A 9 -13.73 -4.71 7.42
N THR A 10 -14.41 -4.10 8.37
CA THR A 10 -15.76 -3.54 8.25
C THR A 10 -15.78 -2.01 8.42
N GLY A 11 -14.68 -1.41 8.88
CA GLY A 11 -14.58 0.03 9.05
C GLY A 11 -13.16 0.60 9.03
N PRO A 12 -13.02 1.93 9.09
CA PRO A 12 -11.74 2.61 9.24
C PRO A 12 -11.02 2.20 10.54
N GLY A 13 -9.70 2.15 10.49
CA GLY A 13 -8.82 1.85 11.63
C GLY A 13 -8.66 0.36 11.95
N GLU A 14 -9.38 -0.53 11.26
CA GLU A 14 -9.31 -1.98 11.49
C GLU A 14 -8.18 -2.65 10.71
N ARG A 15 -7.67 -2.02 9.64
CA ARG A 15 -6.40 -2.36 9.01
C ARG A 15 -5.59 -1.08 8.81
N VAL A 16 -4.45 -0.99 9.48
CA VAL A 16 -3.55 0.16 9.41
C VAL A 16 -2.13 -0.36 9.30
N TYR A 17 -1.39 0.10 8.29
CA TYR A 17 0.01 -0.27 8.11
C TYR A 17 0.76 0.84 7.39
N SER A 18 2.08 0.81 7.41
CA SER A 18 2.91 1.73 6.64
C SER A 18 3.61 0.97 5.53
N PHE A 19 4.01 1.66 4.46
CA PHE A 19 4.91 1.08 3.48
C PHE A 19 5.85 2.11 2.87
N VAL A 20 6.98 1.61 2.36
CA VAL A 20 7.99 2.42 1.69
C VAL A 20 8.42 1.75 0.39
N VAL A 21 8.56 2.58 -0.65
CA VAL A 21 9.05 2.16 -1.98
C VAL A 21 10.48 2.64 -2.12
N GLN A 22 11.43 1.72 -2.21
CA GLN A 22 12.86 2.00 -2.44
C GLN A 22 13.47 3.09 -1.56
N GLY A 23 13.13 3.09 -0.27
CA GLY A 23 13.65 4.08 0.69
C GLY A 23 13.15 5.51 0.48
N GLN A 24 12.18 5.74 -0.43
CA GLN A 24 11.51 7.03 -0.55
C GLN A 24 10.72 7.37 0.72
N LYS A 25 10.06 8.54 0.75
CA LYS A 25 9.22 8.93 1.89
C LYS A 25 8.13 7.86 2.12
N PRO A 26 8.01 7.32 3.35
CA PRO A 26 7.01 6.28 3.64
C PRO A 26 5.58 6.85 3.61
N GLU A 27 4.64 6.03 3.14
CA GLU A 27 3.22 6.21 3.43
C GLU A 27 2.98 5.67 4.84
N LYS A 28 2.55 6.54 5.76
CA LYS A 28 2.37 6.20 7.16
C LYS A 28 0.89 6.03 7.49
N ASP A 29 0.59 5.09 8.37
CA ASP A 29 -0.76 4.84 8.89
C ASP A 29 -1.80 4.69 7.77
N PHE A 30 -1.40 4.01 6.69
CA PHE A 30 -2.24 3.76 5.53
C PHE A 30 -3.37 2.80 5.90
N ASP A 31 -4.59 3.25 5.64
CA ASP A 31 -5.84 2.54 5.85
C ASP A 31 -6.61 2.53 4.53
N ILE A 32 -6.67 1.35 3.90
CA ILE A 32 -7.31 1.21 2.59
C ILE A 32 -8.80 1.55 2.68
N PHE A 33 -9.49 1.12 3.74
CA PHE A 33 -10.93 1.34 3.89
C PHE A 33 -11.23 2.83 3.97
N LYS A 34 -10.48 3.57 4.78
CA LYS A 34 -10.60 5.02 4.92
C LYS A 34 -10.31 5.75 3.61
N GLU A 35 -9.20 5.42 2.97
CA GLU A 35 -8.73 6.09 1.74
C GLU A 35 -9.64 5.80 0.55
N ALA A 36 -10.17 4.58 0.44
CA ALA A 36 -11.09 4.18 -0.62
C ALA A 36 -12.56 4.57 -0.32
N GLY A 37 -12.87 4.94 0.92
CA GLY A 37 -14.23 5.25 1.36
C GLY A 37 -15.14 4.03 1.43
N GLY A 38 -14.60 2.87 1.83
CA GLY A 38 -15.34 1.62 2.04
C GLY A 38 -14.68 0.38 1.41
N MET A 39 -15.29 -0.78 1.66
CA MET A 39 -14.88 -2.06 1.08
C MET A 39 -15.06 -2.10 -0.43
N TYR A 40 -14.27 -2.95 -1.09
CA TYR A 40 -14.36 -3.27 -2.52
C TYR A 40 -14.27 -2.06 -3.45
N LYS A 41 -13.65 -0.96 -2.98
CA LYS A 41 -13.37 0.23 -3.77
C LYS A 41 -11.88 0.28 -4.09
N ALA A 42 -11.58 0.37 -5.39
CA ALA A 42 -10.21 0.41 -5.86
C ALA A 42 -9.61 1.82 -5.74
N ILE A 43 -8.39 1.89 -5.22
CA ILE A 43 -7.55 3.09 -5.22
C ILE A 43 -6.12 2.75 -5.66
N GLN A 44 -5.39 3.78 -6.07
CA GLN A 44 -4.03 3.66 -6.56
C GLN A 44 -3.09 4.61 -5.80
N ARG A 45 -1.82 4.22 -5.73
CA ARG A 45 -0.70 5.04 -5.28
C ARG A 45 0.41 4.88 -6.31
N GLU A 46 0.92 6.00 -6.78
CA GLU A 46 1.94 6.07 -7.82
C GLU A 46 3.21 6.70 -7.24
N TYR A 47 4.36 6.11 -7.54
CA TYR A 47 5.67 6.57 -7.11
C TYR A 47 6.57 6.69 -8.32
N LYS A 48 7.12 7.89 -8.54
CA LYS A 48 8.04 8.21 -9.65
C LYS A 48 9.46 8.41 -9.13
N GLY A 49 10.42 8.43 -10.05
CA GLY A 49 11.83 8.66 -9.71
C GLY A 49 12.39 7.60 -8.76
N VAL A 50 11.95 6.35 -8.94
CA VAL A 50 12.41 5.22 -8.13
C VAL A 50 13.70 4.67 -8.74
N GLU A 51 14.84 5.01 -8.12
CA GLU A 51 16.14 4.53 -8.58
C GLU A 51 16.43 3.10 -8.08
N VAL A 52 16.77 2.21 -9.02
CA VAL A 52 17.14 0.81 -8.75
C VAL A 52 18.57 0.56 -9.22
N THR A 53 19.53 0.61 -8.30
CA THR A 53 20.96 0.55 -8.62
C THR A 53 21.56 -0.86 -8.59
N ASN A 54 20.90 -1.80 -7.91
CA ASN A 54 21.42 -3.16 -7.67
C ASN A 54 20.53 -4.26 -8.28
N GLY A 55 19.67 -3.89 -9.23
CA GLY A 55 18.71 -4.79 -9.87
C GLY A 55 17.58 -5.28 -8.96
N LYS A 56 17.41 -4.72 -7.76
CA LYS A 56 16.33 -5.07 -6.83
C LYS A 56 15.51 -3.84 -6.47
N LEU A 57 14.24 -3.83 -6.89
CA LEU A 57 13.23 -2.93 -6.34
C LEU A 57 12.76 -3.50 -4.99
N ARG A 58 12.91 -2.74 -3.91
CA ARG A 58 12.40 -3.12 -2.59
C ARG A 58 11.15 -2.31 -2.23
N ILE A 59 10.08 -3.00 -1.87
CA ILE A 59 8.87 -2.43 -1.26
C ILE A 59 8.71 -3.10 0.10
N GLU A 60 8.72 -2.31 1.17
CA GLU A 60 8.64 -2.81 2.55
C GLU A 60 7.32 -2.39 3.17
N PHE A 61 6.59 -3.35 3.71
CA PHE A 61 5.37 -3.12 4.46
C PHE A 61 5.64 -3.36 5.95
N THR A 62 5.19 -2.43 6.78
CA THR A 62 5.31 -2.51 8.24
C THR A 62 3.90 -2.52 8.85
N PRO A 63 3.45 -3.64 9.43
CA PRO A 63 2.13 -3.73 10.06
C PRO A 63 2.01 -2.80 11.26
N ASN A 64 0.78 -2.33 11.53
CA ASN A 64 0.41 -1.70 12.80
C ASN A 64 -0.85 -2.39 13.38
N ILE A 65 -1.97 -2.38 12.65
CA ILE A 65 -3.20 -3.09 12.98
C ILE A 65 -3.56 -3.99 11.81
N GLU A 66 -3.68 -5.30 12.07
CA GLU A 66 -3.86 -6.35 11.05
C GLU A 66 -2.70 -6.37 10.03
N ASN A 67 -2.60 -7.42 9.20
CA ASN A 67 -1.53 -7.57 8.24
C ASN A 67 -1.65 -6.52 7.11
N PRO A 68 -0.56 -6.14 6.45
CA PRO A 68 -0.63 -5.29 5.26
C PRO A 68 -1.36 -6.00 4.11
N ALA A 69 -2.09 -5.25 3.29
CA ALA A 69 -2.74 -5.76 2.09
C ALA A 69 -2.29 -5.01 0.84
N ILE A 70 -2.19 -5.71 -0.29
CA ILE A 70 -1.94 -5.13 -1.60
C ILE A 70 -2.60 -6.01 -2.67
N ASN A 71 -3.23 -5.39 -3.66
CA ASN A 71 -3.99 -6.12 -4.69
C ASN A 71 -3.25 -6.23 -6.02
N GLY A 72 -2.27 -5.35 -6.26
CA GLY A 72 -1.47 -5.39 -7.48
C GLY A 72 -0.33 -4.38 -7.47
N ILE A 73 0.73 -4.71 -8.20
CA ILE A 73 1.91 -3.89 -8.43
C ILE A 73 2.14 -3.84 -9.93
N GLU A 74 2.38 -2.64 -10.45
CA GLU A 74 2.82 -2.41 -11.82
C GLU A 74 4.14 -1.65 -11.76
N ILE A 75 5.05 -1.98 -12.67
CA ILE A 75 6.38 -1.37 -12.76
C ILE A 75 6.57 -0.97 -14.21
N PHE A 76 6.76 0.32 -14.43
CA PHE A 76 7.08 0.90 -15.74
C PHE A 76 8.54 1.34 -15.70
N ALA A 77 9.30 0.96 -16.72
CA ALA A 77 10.62 1.54 -16.94
C ALA A 77 10.41 2.90 -17.60
N GLU A 78 10.96 3.95 -16.98
CA GLU A 78 11.02 5.32 -17.52
C GLU A 78 12.43 5.64 -17.99
#